data_AF-A0A377J5X4-F1
#
_entry.id   AF-A0A377J5X4-F1
#
_cell.length_a   1.000
_cell.length_b   1.000
_cell.length_c   1.000
_cell.angle_alpha   90.00
_cell.angle_beta   90.00
_cell.angle_gamma   90.00
#
_symmetry.space_group_name_H-M   'P 1'
#
loop_
_entity.id
_entity.type
_entity.pdbx_description
1 polymer ?
#
loop_
_entity_poly.entity_id
_entity_poly.type
_entity_poly.pdbx_seq_one_letter_code
_entity_poly.pdbx_strand_id
1 'polypeptide(L)' 'MPKLPTILDFFSGLFVGVGIGGAVLVFYLVYALTGLMFLSALAGLLVGCVFVFFSLVAKSLSILLKKSI' A
#
# COMPACT_ATOMS: atom_id res chain seq x y z
N MET A 1 -0.33 -24.48 -14.06
CA MET A 1 0.25 -23.69 -12.94
C MET A 1 -0.10 -22.23 -13.17
N PRO A 2 -1.09 -21.66 -12.48
CA PRO A 2 -1.55 -20.32 -12.79
C PRO A 2 -0.48 -19.30 -12.42
N LYS A 3 0.13 -18.69 -13.44
CA LYS A 3 0.51 -17.27 -13.51
C LYS A 3 0.85 -16.59 -12.17
N LEU A 4 1.81 -17.13 -11.42
CA LEU A 4 2.41 -16.50 -10.24
C LEU A 4 2.70 -14.99 -10.43
N PRO A 5 3.26 -14.55 -11.58
CA PRO A 5 3.45 -13.12 -11.84
C PRO A 5 2.15 -12.30 -11.91
N THR A 6 1.04 -12.86 -12.40
CA THR A 6 -0.24 -12.15 -12.50
C THR A 6 -0.88 -11.93 -11.13
N ILE A 7 -0.70 -12.87 -10.21
CA ILE A 7 -1.19 -12.74 -8.83
C ILE A 7 -0.42 -11.65 -8.08
N LEU A 8 0.90 -11.59 -8.26
CA LEU A 8 1.73 -10.53 -7.66
C LEU A 8 1.42 -9.14 -8.21
N ASP A 9 1.15 -9.02 -9.52
CA ASP A 9 0.71 -7.76 -10.14
C ASP A 9 -0.68 -7.32 -9.59
N PHE A 10 -1.58 -8.27 -9.35
CA PHE A 10 -2.88 -8.00 -8.67
C PHE A 10 -2.68 -7.50 -7.23
N PHE A 11 -1.84 -8.16 -6.44
CA PHE A 11 -1.53 -7.72 -5.07
C PHE A 11 -0.85 -6.36 -5.03
N SER A 12 0.06 -6.07 -5.97
CA SER A 12 0.67 -4.74 -6.10
C SER A 12 -0.38 -3.65 -6.28
N GLY A 13 -1.37 -3.87 -7.16
CA GLY A 13 -2.50 -2.95 -7.33
C GLY A 13 -3.40 -2.85 -6.10
N LEU A 14 -3.72 -3.98 -5.47
CA LEU A 14 -4.50 -4.04 -4.23
C LEU A 14 -3.85 -3.24 -3.10
N PHE A 15 -2.53 -3.40 -2.89
CA PHE A 15 -1.80 -2.67 -1.86
C PHE A 15 -1.82 -1.16 -2.08
N VAL A 16 -1.72 -0.69 -3.32
CA VAL A 16 -1.84 0.76 -3.61
C VAL A 16 -3.26 1.25 -3.27
N GLY A 17 -4.29 0.51 -3.70
CA GLY A 17 -5.68 0.88 -3.40
C GLY A 17 -5.97 0.92 -1.90
N VAL A 18 -5.58 -0.14 -1.18
CA VAL A 18 -5.73 -0.23 0.29
C VAL A 18 -4.87 0.82 1.00
N GLY A 19 -3.67 1.12 0.48
CA GLY A 19 -2.80 2.15 1.03
C GLY A 19 -3.41 3.54 0.94
N ILE A 20 -3.98 3.91 -0.21
CA ILE A 20 -4.65 5.20 -0.39
C ILE A 20 -5.92 5.26 0.47
N GLY A 21 -6.77 4.23 0.41
CA GLY A 21 -8.00 4.18 1.20
C GLY A 21 -7.73 4.21 2.70
N GLY A 22 -6.75 3.44 3.16
CA GLY A 22 -6.31 3.39 4.54
C GLY A 22 -5.70 4.71 5.01
N ALA A 23 -4.88 5.36 4.19
CA ALA A 23 -4.31 6.67 4.53
C ALA A 23 -5.39 7.74 4.73
N VAL A 24 -6.39 7.78 3.84
CA VAL A 24 -7.53 8.71 3.94
C VAL A 24 -8.38 8.40 5.16
N LEU A 25 -8.70 7.13 5.40
CA LEU A 25 -9.50 6.70 6.56
C LEU A 25 -8.81 7.07 7.87
N VAL A 26 -7.51 6.78 8.00
CA VAL A 26 -6.72 7.08 9.19
C VAL A 26 -6.58 8.58 9.40
N PHE A 27 -6.43 9.37 8.33
CA PHE A 27 -6.45 10.82 8.41
C PHE A 27 -7.73 11.34 9.09
N TYR A 28 -8.90 10.94 8.59
CA TYR A 28 -10.18 11.38 9.17
C TYR A 28 -10.38 10.87 10.59
N LEU A 29 -10.00 9.62 10.88
CA LEU A 29 -10.14 9.04 12.21
C LEU A 29 -9.27 9.76 13.24
N VAL A 30 -7.99 9.97 12.93
CA VAL A 30 -7.04 10.65 13.83
C VAL A 30 -7.43 12.13 14.00
N TYR A 31 -7.91 12.77 12.94
CA TYR A 31 -8.37 14.15 13.00
C TYR A 31 -9.61 14.29 13.89
N ALA A 32 -10.57 13.37 13.78
CA ALA A 32 -11.76 13.37 14.63
C ALA A 32 -11.43 13.14 16.12
N LEU A 33 -10.38 12.37 16.42
CA LEU A 33 -9.99 12.05 17.81
C LEU A 33 -9.11 13.13 18.44
N THR A 34 -8.21 13.75 17.68
CA THR A 34 -7.17 14.64 18.23
C THR A 34 -7.34 16.10 17.84
N GLY A 35 -8.09 16.41 16.79
CA GLY A 35 -8.21 17.76 16.21
C GLY A 35 -6.94 18.28 15.55
N LEU A 36 -5.84 17.52 15.58
CA LEU A 36 -4.53 17.95 15.08
C LEU A 36 -4.32 17.49 13.64
N MET A 37 -4.37 18.44 12.69
CA MET A 37 -4.14 18.14 11.26
C MET A 37 -2.76 17.52 11.01
N PHE A 38 -1.71 18.00 11.67
CA PHE A 38 -0.34 17.50 11.46
C PHE A 38 -0.20 16.02 11.84
N LEU A 39 -0.72 15.65 13.02
CA LEU A 39 -0.66 14.27 13.51
C LEU A 39 -1.47 13.33 12.60
N SER A 40 -2.62 13.82 12.13
CA SER A 40 -3.51 13.08 11.21
C SER A 40 -2.87 12.84 9.85
N ALA A 41 -2.22 13.87 9.30
CA ALA A 41 -1.46 13.78 8.05
C ALA A 41 -0.27 12.81 8.19
N LEU A 42 0.46 12.88 9.30
CA LEU A 42 1.60 12.00 9.57
C LEU A 42 1.16 10.53 9.68
N ALA A 43 0.06 10.26 10.39
CA ALA A 43 -0.50 8.92 10.52
C ALA A 43 -0.99 8.35 9.18
N GLY A 44 -1.73 9.15 8.40
CA GLY A 44 -2.17 8.76 7.06
C GLY A 44 -1.00 8.50 6.11
N LEU A 45 0.04 9.35 6.16
CA LEU A 45 1.24 9.19 5.34
C LEU A 45 2.03 7.93 5.72
N LEU A 46 2.16 7.62 7.01
CA LEU A 46 2.79 6.38 7.49
C LEU A 46 2.08 5.13 6.93
N VAL A 47 0.75 5.09 7.01
CA VAL A 47 -0.05 3.98 6.47
C VAL A 47 0.15 3.88 4.97
N GLY A 48 0.06 4.99 4.23
CA GLY A 48 0.32 5.02 2.80
C GLY A 48 1.70 4.49 2.44
N CYS A 49 2.75 4.93 3.15
CA CYS A 49 4.13 4.50 2.93
C CYS A 49 4.32 2.99 3.12
N VAL A 50 3.74 2.40 4.17
CA VAL A 50 3.83 0.95 4.43
C VAL A 50 3.23 0.16 3.27
N PHE A 51 2.04 0.54 2.82
CA PHE A 51 1.36 -0.17 1.73
C PHE A 51 2.03 0.05 0.36
N VAL A 52 2.53 1.25 0.09
CA VAL A 52 3.35 1.52 -1.11
C VAL A 52 4.63 0.67 -1.10
N PHE A 53 5.28 0.52 0.05
CA PHE A 53 6.44 -0.35 0.19
C PHE A 53 6.10 -1.81 -0.15
N PHE A 54 5.00 -2.35 0.40
CA PHE A 54 4.55 -3.70 0.03
C PHE A 54 4.21 -3.84 -1.46
N SER A 55 3.64 -2.82 -2.07
CA SER A 55 3.40 -2.81 -3.52
C SER A 55 4.70 -2.88 -4.32
N LEU A 56 5.72 -2.11 -3.93
CA LEU A 56 7.05 -2.16 -4.57
C LEU A 56 7.71 -3.51 -4.40
N VAL A 57 7.61 -4.13 -3.23
CA VAL A 57 8.13 -5.49 -2.97
C VAL A 57 7.43 -6.53 -3.84
N ALA A 58 6.09 -6.50 -3.90
CA ALA A 58 5.31 -7.40 -4.75
C ALA A 58 5.67 -7.25 -6.24
N LYS A 59 5.83 -6.02 -6.71
CA LYS A 59 6.22 -5.72 -8.10
C LYS A 59 7.65 -6.17 -8.41
N SER A 60 8.57 -5.98 -7.46
CA SER A 60 9.96 -6.43 -7.59
C SER A 60 10.04 -7.96 -7.68
N LEU A 61 9.29 -8.67 -6.82
CA LEU A 61 9.15 -10.13 -6.87
C LEU A 61 8.56 -10.63 -8.20
N SER A 62 7.51 -9.97 -8.71
CA SER A 62 6.90 -10.28 -10.02
C SER A 62 7.94 -10.22 -11.14
N ILE A 63 8.76 -9.16 -11.19
CA ILE A 63 9.81 -8.99 -12.19
C ILE A 63 10.89 -10.07 -12.05
N LEU A 64 11.32 -10.37 -10.82
CA LEU A 64 12.36 -11.36 -10.56
C LEU A 64 11.91 -12.77 -10.98
N LEU A 65 10.65 -13.12 -10.70
CA LEU A 65 10.04 -14.38 -11.13
C LEU A 65 9.87 -14.45 -12.65
N LYS A 66 9.50 -13.35 -13.33
CA LYS A 66 9.45 -13.28 -14.80
C LYS A 66 10.82 -13.45 -15.45
N LYS A 67 11.91 -13.10 -14.76
CA LYS A 67 13.29 -13.21 -15.28
C LYS A 67 13.92 -14.58 -14.99
N SER A 68 13.42 -15.30 -13.98
CA SER A 68 13.96 -16.60 -13.54
C SER A 68 13.34 -17.81 -14.25
N ILE A 69 12.27 -17.62 -15.02
CA ILE A 69 11.56 -18.64 -15.81
C ILE A 69 11.87 -18.39 -17.29
#